data_AF-A0A9W4R7D3-F1
#
_entry.id   AF-A0A9W4R7D3-F1
#
_cell.length_a   1.000
_cell.length_b   1.000
_cell.length_c   1.000
_cell.angle_alpha   90.00
_cell.angle_beta   90.00
_cell.angle_gamma   90.00
#
_symmetry.space_group_name_H-M   'P 1'
#
loop_
_entity.id
_entity.type
_entity.pdbx_description
1 polymer ?
#
loop_
_entity_poly.entity_id
_entity_poly.type
_entity_poly.pdbx_seq_one_letter_code
_entity_poly.pdbx_strand_id
1 'polypeptide(L)'
;MPLAILSAGRIAFNKAAVMAWAYREGRFAFRMCRNITERRQQLSNWLRKAWAAAKMEAAMLIDAARREFEARAHLAQRAREAVALAAQFRNDPEAIRFEIEREHYRQHFQPARIDALRGALASIGA
;
A
#
# COMPACT_ATOMS: atom_id res chain seq x y z
N MET A 1 -0.11 4.57 -20.23
CA MET A 1 -1.36 3.89 -19.86
C MET A 1 -1.01 2.70 -18.99
N PRO A 2 -1.70 2.49 -17.86
CA PRO A 2 -1.48 1.31 -17.02
C PRO A 2 -1.83 0.03 -17.77
N LEU A 3 -1.06 -1.04 -17.57
CA LEU A 3 -1.32 -2.34 -18.20
C LEU A 3 -2.35 -3.15 -17.41
N ALA A 4 -2.42 -2.91 -16.11
CA ALA A 4 -3.39 -3.48 -15.19
C ALA A 4 -3.99 -2.39 -14.32
N ILE A 5 -5.26 -2.52 -13.97
CA ILE A 5 -5.95 -1.64 -13.03
C ILE A 5 -6.63 -2.48 -11.96
N LEU A 6 -6.65 -1.96 -10.73
CA LEU A 6 -7.44 -2.53 -9.65
C LEU A 6 -8.78 -1.80 -9.62
N SER A 7 -9.86 -2.51 -9.93
CA SER A 7 -11.23 -1.97 -9.92
C SER A 7 -12.13 -2.88 -9.09
N ALA A 8 -12.80 -2.29 -8.09
CA ALA A 8 -13.67 -3.01 -7.16
C ALA A 8 -13.03 -4.28 -6.56
N GLY A 9 -11.75 -4.22 -6.19
CA GLY A 9 -11.00 -5.34 -5.61
C GLY A 9 -10.62 -6.45 -6.60
N ARG A 10 -10.83 -6.25 -7.90
CA ARG A 10 -10.42 -7.18 -8.96
C ARG A 10 -9.42 -6.54 -9.90
N ILE A 11 -8.46 -7.33 -10.38
CA ILE A 11 -7.53 -6.89 -11.40
C ILE A 11 -8.20 -6.99 -12.78
N ALA A 12 -8.23 -5.88 -13.51
CA ALA A 12 -8.58 -5.84 -14.93
C ALA A 12 -7.35 -5.50 -15.76
N PHE A 13 -7.08 -6.32 -16.79
CA PHE A 13 -5.97 -6.09 -17.71
C PHE A 13 -6.44 -5.25 -18.91
N ASN A 14 -5.68 -4.21 -19.23
CA ASN A 14 -5.97 -3.36 -20.38
C ASN A 14 -5.31 -3.95 -21.64
N LYS A 15 -6.07 -4.72 -22.42
CA LYS A 15 -5.60 -5.34 -23.67
C LYS A 15 -4.98 -4.33 -24.64
N ALA A 16 -5.61 -3.17 -24.83
CA ALA A 16 -5.13 -2.15 -25.75
C ALA A 16 -3.78 -1.57 -25.27
N ALA A 17 -3.64 -1.33 -23.97
CA ALA A 17 -2.38 -0.86 -23.40
C ALA A 17 -1.26 -1.91 -23.53
N VAL A 18 -1.55 -3.20 -23.30
CA VAL A 18 -0.59 -4.30 -23.48
C VAL A 18 -0.14 -4.40 -24.94
N MET A 19 -1.07 -4.29 -25.89
CA MET A 19 -0.75 -4.28 -27.33
C MET A 19 0.09 -3.06 -27.71
N ALA A 20 -0.27 -1.87 -27.23
CA ALA A 20 0.46 -0.64 -27.49
C ALA A 20 1.88 -0.68 -26.90
N TRP A 21 2.04 -1.25 -25.70
CA TRP A 21 3.34 -1.47 -25.07
C TRP A 21 4.20 -2.43 -25.90
N ALA A 22 3.65 -3.60 -26.29
CA ALA A 22 4.37 -4.57 -27.12
C ALA A 22 4.85 -3.94 -28.43
N TYR A 23 3.99 -3.12 -29.06
CA TYR A 23 4.34 -2.41 -30.28
C TYR A 23 5.45 -1.37 -30.05
N ARG A 24 5.31 -0.54 -29.00
CA ARG A 24 6.24 0.54 -28.71
C ARG A 24 7.65 0.01 -28.39
N GLU A 25 7.74 -1.01 -27.56
CA GLU A 25 9.03 -1.61 -27.16
C GLU A 25 9.63 -2.47 -28.28
N GLY A 26 8.78 -3.18 -29.04
CA GLY A 26 9.22 -4.06 -30.13
C GLY A 26 9.50 -3.36 -31.47
N ARG A 27 9.20 -2.06 -31.60
CA ARG A 27 9.25 -1.34 -32.88
C ARG A 27 10.56 -1.47 -33.64
N PHE A 28 11.69 -1.48 -32.93
CA PHE A 28 13.01 -1.61 -33.55
C PHE A 28 13.25 -3.02 -34.07
N ALA A 29 12.90 -4.05 -33.29
CA ALA A 29 12.99 -5.44 -33.71
C ALA A 29 12.13 -5.70 -34.97
N PHE A 30 10.92 -5.11 -35.04
CA PHE A 30 10.05 -5.23 -36.22
C PHE A 30 10.64 -4.61 -37.48
N ARG A 31 11.39 -3.52 -37.36
CA ARG A 31 12.05 -2.86 -38.50
C ARG A 31 13.24 -3.66 -39.03
N MET A 32 13.82 -4.55 -38.22
CA MET A 32 14.97 -5.39 -38.60
C MET A 32 14.56 -6.73 -39.22
N CYS A 33 13.28 -7.11 -39.17
CA CYS A 33 12.78 -8.34 -39.76
C CYS A 33 12.80 -8.28 -41.30
N ARG A 34 13.31 -9.34 -41.94
CA ARG A 34 13.43 -9.44 -43.40
C ARG A 34 12.23 -10.12 -44.05
N ASN A 35 11.45 -10.86 -43.27
CA ASN A 35 10.26 -11.56 -43.74
C ASN A 35 9.12 -11.54 -42.72
N ILE A 36 7.94 -11.99 -43.15
CA ILE A 36 6.72 -12.01 -42.34
C ILE A 36 6.81 -12.99 -41.16
N THR A 37 7.54 -14.10 -41.32
CA THR A 37 7.69 -15.14 -40.29
C THR A 37 8.48 -14.60 -39.10
N GLU A 38 9.62 -13.97 -39.35
CA GLU A 38 10.42 -13.28 -38.33
C GLU A 38 9.62 -12.20 -37.61
N ARG A 39 8.84 -11.42 -38.36
CA ARG A 39 7.99 -10.36 -37.79
C ARG A 39 6.93 -10.93 -36.84
N ARG A 40 6.30 -12.06 -37.19
CA ARG A 40 5.34 -12.77 -36.33
C ARG A 40 6.00 -13.34 -35.08
N GLN A 41 7.21 -13.89 -35.21
CA GLN A 41 7.98 -14.40 -34.07
C GLN A 41 8.32 -13.26 -33.09
N GLN A 42 8.83 -12.14 -33.60
CA GLN A 42 9.08 -10.95 -32.78
C GLN A 42 7.80 -10.46 -32.11
N LEU A 43 6.67 -10.44 -32.83
CA LEU A 43 5.40 -9.99 -32.26
C LEU A 43 4.97 -10.88 -31.09
N SER A 44 5.08 -12.20 -31.25
CA SER A 44 4.81 -13.16 -30.18
C SER A 44 5.71 -12.93 -28.96
N ASN A 45 7.01 -12.70 -29.18
CA ASN A 45 7.97 -12.46 -28.10
C ASN A 45 7.65 -11.17 -27.33
N TRP A 46 7.38 -10.06 -28.04
CA TRP A 46 7.05 -8.79 -27.41
C TRP A 46 5.70 -8.81 -26.71
N LEU A 47 4.70 -9.53 -27.24
CA LEU A 47 3.43 -9.74 -26.54
C LEU A 47 3.61 -10.55 -25.25
N ARG A 48 4.46 -11.58 -25.24
CA ARG A 48 4.78 -12.33 -24.01
C ARG A 48 5.45 -11.42 -22.96
N LYS A 49 6.41 -10.59 -23.38
CA LYS A 49 7.06 -9.60 -22.49
C LYS A 49 6.05 -8.59 -21.94
N ALA A 50 5.15 -8.09 -22.79
CA ALA A 50 4.10 -7.15 -22.40
C ALA A 50 3.16 -7.78 -21.37
N TRP A 51 2.80 -9.04 -21.58
CA TRP A 51 1.95 -9.79 -20.67
C TRP A 51 2.64 -10.06 -19.32
N ALA A 52 3.94 -10.37 -19.33
CA ALA A 52 4.71 -10.49 -18.10
C ALA A 52 4.76 -9.16 -17.32
N ALA A 53 4.99 -8.04 -18.00
CA ALA A 53 4.95 -6.71 -17.39
C ALA A 53 3.57 -6.39 -16.79
N ALA A 54 2.50 -6.71 -17.51
CA ALA A 54 1.13 -6.51 -17.02
C ALA A 54 0.83 -7.34 -15.76
N LYS A 55 1.31 -8.59 -15.70
CA LYS A 55 1.20 -9.44 -14.51
C LYS A 55 1.99 -8.90 -13.33
N MET A 56 3.19 -8.37 -13.56
CA MET A 56 3.98 -7.72 -12.50
C MET A 56 3.26 -6.50 -11.94
N GLU A 57 2.72 -5.64 -12.82
CA GLU A 57 1.94 -4.47 -12.40
C GLU A 57 0.70 -4.89 -11.59
N ALA A 58 -0.01 -5.93 -12.03
CA ALA A 58 -1.11 -6.51 -11.27
C ALA A 58 -0.70 -7.02 -9.88
N ALA A 59 0.43 -7.72 -9.76
CA ALA A 59 0.94 -8.20 -8.48
C ALA A 59 1.25 -7.03 -7.53
N MET A 60 1.90 -5.98 -8.04
CA MET A 60 2.19 -4.76 -7.26
C MET A 60 0.92 -4.08 -6.76
N LEU A 61 -0.14 -4.03 -7.58
CA LEU A 61 -1.43 -3.47 -7.16
C LEU A 61 -2.10 -4.30 -6.05
N ILE A 62 -2.03 -5.63 -6.13
CA ILE A 62 -2.54 -6.52 -5.08
C ILE A 62 -1.77 -6.30 -3.77
N ASP A 63 -0.44 -6.26 -3.84
CA ASP A 63 0.41 -6.03 -2.67
C ASP A 63 0.16 -4.66 -2.03
N ALA A 64 -0.01 -3.63 -2.85
CA ALA A 64 -0.35 -2.29 -2.36
C ALA A 64 -1.71 -2.30 -1.63
N ALA A 65 -2.74 -2.89 -2.24
CA ALA A 65 -4.07 -3.00 -1.62
C ALA A 65 -4.04 -3.80 -0.30
N ARG A 66 -3.24 -4.87 -0.25
CA ARG A 66 -3.04 -5.65 0.97
C ARG A 66 -2.38 -4.82 2.07
N ARG A 67 -1.31 -4.09 1.75
CA ARG A 67 -0.62 -3.22 2.72
C ARG A 67 -1.53 -2.12 3.25
N GLU A 68 -2.37 -1.54 2.39
CA GLU A 68 -3.37 -0.56 2.82
C GLU A 68 -4.39 -1.17 3.79
N PHE A 69 -4.87 -2.38 3.52
CA PHE A 69 -5.79 -3.08 4.42
C PHE A 69 -5.13 -3.37 5.77
N GLU A 70 -3.91 -3.90 5.77
CA GLU A 70 -3.12 -4.15 6.99
C GLU A 70 -2.87 -2.86 7.78
N ALA A 71 -2.52 -1.76 7.10
CA ALA A 71 -2.33 -0.45 7.72
C ALA A 71 -3.62 0.08 8.36
N ARG A 72 -4.77 -0.05 7.68
CA ARG A 72 -6.08 0.34 8.24
C ARG A 72 -6.44 -0.51 9.45
N ALA A 73 -6.21 -1.81 9.40
CA ALA A 73 -6.45 -2.70 10.54
C ALA A 73 -5.57 -2.33 11.74
N HIS A 74 -4.30 -2.04 11.52
CA HIS A 74 -3.36 -1.61 12.56
C HIS A 74 -3.76 -0.25 13.17
N LEU A 75 -4.16 0.72 12.36
CA LEU A 75 -4.67 2.00 12.85
C LEU A 75 -5.96 1.84 13.67
N ALA A 76 -6.89 1.00 13.22
CA ALA A 76 -8.12 0.71 13.95
C ALA A 76 -7.83 0.04 15.30
N GLN A 77 -6.86 -0.87 15.34
CA GLN A 77 -6.42 -1.52 16.58
C GLN A 77 -5.80 -0.51 17.55
N ARG A 78 -4.90 0.35 17.07
CA ARG A 78 -4.32 1.44 17.88
C ARG A 78 -5.38 2.40 18.44
N ALA A 79 -6.40 2.73 17.65
CA ALA A 79 -7.50 3.56 18.11
C ALA A 79 -8.29 2.88 19.25
N ARG A 80 -8.55 1.57 19.15
CA ARG A 80 -9.19 0.80 20.24
C ARG A 80 -8.35 0.77 21.50
N GLU A 81 -7.03 0.58 21.37
CA GLU A 81 -6.10 0.59 22.49
C GLU A 81 -6.05 1.96 23.18
N ALA A 82 -6.04 3.05 22.40
CA ALA A 82 -6.11 4.41 22.93
C ALA A 82 -7.39 4.67 23.74
N VAL A 83 -8.56 4.25 23.20
CA VAL A 83 -9.85 4.37 23.90
C VAL A 83 -9.89 3.50 25.16
N ALA A 84 -9.37 2.27 25.09
CA ALA A 84 -9.30 1.38 26.26
C ALA A 84 -8.39 1.96 27.35
N LEU A 85 -7.27 2.57 26.98
CA LEU A 85 -6.37 3.24 27.90
C LEU A 85 -7.03 4.48 28.52
N ALA A 86 -7.71 5.31 27.73
CA ALA A 86 -8.49 6.43 28.22
C ALA A 86 -9.53 6.00 29.26
N ALA A 87 -10.23 4.88 29.00
CA ALA A 87 -11.21 4.32 29.92
C ALA A 87 -10.61 3.86 31.26
N GLN A 88 -9.35 3.40 31.29
CA GLN A 88 -8.65 3.06 32.55
C GLN A 88 -8.48 4.30 33.46
N PHE A 89 -8.31 5.48 32.84
CA PHE A 89 -8.29 6.77 33.54
C PHE A 89 -9.68 7.41 33.66
N ARG A 90 -10.75 6.62 33.51
CA ARG A 90 -12.15 7.08 33.55
C ARG A 90 -12.47 8.20 32.56
N ASN A 91 -11.73 8.24 31.44
CA ASN A 91 -11.79 9.31 30.43
C ASN A 91 -11.51 10.71 30.99
N ASP A 92 -10.73 10.82 32.09
CA ASP A 92 -10.31 12.10 32.65
C ASP A 92 -9.03 12.59 31.94
N PRO A 93 -9.08 13.68 31.15
CA PRO A 93 -7.93 14.20 30.44
C PRO A 93 -6.84 14.74 31.38
N GLU A 94 -7.18 15.26 32.56
CA GLU A 94 -6.21 15.78 33.51
C GLU A 94 -5.44 14.65 34.20
N ALA A 95 -6.12 13.54 34.53
CA ALA A 95 -5.46 12.35 35.06
C ALA A 95 -4.42 11.76 34.08
N ILE A 96 -4.71 11.80 32.77
CA ILE A 96 -3.78 11.34 31.73
C ILE A 96 -2.60 12.31 31.57
N ARG A 97 -2.83 13.64 31.61
CA ARG A 97 -1.76 14.65 31.58
C ARG A 97 -0.81 14.47 32.76
N PHE A 98 -1.35 14.28 33.95
CA PHE A 98 -0.57 14.04 35.16
C PHE A 98 0.29 12.77 35.04
N GLU A 99 -0.25 11.67 34.50
CA GLU A 99 0.53 10.44 34.32
C GLU A 99 1.62 10.60 33.23
N ILE A 100 1.40 11.43 32.19
CA ILE A 100 2.44 11.78 31.21
C ILE A 100 3.59 12.53 31.88
N GLU A 101 3.29 13.55 32.69
CA GLU A 101 4.30 14.30 33.44
C GLU A 101 5.06 13.39 34.39
N ARG A 102 4.35 12.52 35.11
CA ARG A 102 4.96 11.52 36.01
C ARG A 102 5.90 10.57 35.26
N GLU A 103 5.55 10.14 34.05
CA GLU A 103 6.40 9.26 33.23
C GLU A 103 7.67 9.97 32.75
N HIS A 104 7.62 11.29 32.51
CA HIS A 104 8.79 12.10 32.17
C HIS A 104 9.85 12.15 33.27
N TYR A 105 9.44 12.06 34.54
CA TYR A 105 10.35 12.12 35.70
C TYR A 105 10.75 10.75 36.25
N ARG A 106 10.36 9.64 35.61
CA ARG A 106 10.79 8.29 36.03
C ARG A 106 12.26 8.05 35.73
N GLN A 107 12.91 7.29 36.63
CA GLN A 107 14.30 6.81 36.42
C GLN A 107 14.45 5.96 35.16
N HIS A 108 13.40 5.23 34.76
CA HIS A 108 13.35 4.48 33.50
C HIS A 108 12.28 5.08 32.60
N PHE A 109 12.68 6.09 31.83
CA PHE A 109 11.81 6.78 30.88
C PHE A 109 11.35 5.83 29.76
N GLN A 110 10.03 5.77 29.55
CA GLN A 110 9.41 4.93 28.51
C GLN A 110 8.70 5.81 27.46
N PRO A 111 9.35 6.15 26.33
CA PRO A 111 8.75 7.00 25.32
C PRO A 111 7.47 6.40 24.71
N ALA A 112 7.45 5.08 24.50
CA ALA A 112 6.29 4.37 23.97
C ALA A 112 5.04 4.50 24.86
N ARG A 113 5.22 4.59 26.18
CA ARG A 113 4.11 4.77 27.13
C ARG A 113 3.54 6.18 27.06
N ILE A 114 4.40 7.19 26.89
CA ILE A 114 3.96 8.57 26.67
C ILE A 114 3.20 8.70 25.36
N ASP A 115 3.68 8.07 24.28
CA ASP A 115 2.96 8.08 23.00
C ASP A 115 1.58 7.42 23.11
N ALA A 116 1.46 6.33 23.86
CA ALA A 116 0.17 5.68 24.15
C ALA A 116 -0.77 6.60 24.96
N LEU A 117 -0.26 7.26 26.02
CA LEU A 117 -1.03 8.21 26.83
C LEU A 117 -1.47 9.45 26.02
N ARG A 118 -0.59 9.97 25.16
CA ARG A 118 -0.93 11.05 24.21
C ARG A 118 -2.00 10.61 23.21
N GLY A 119 -1.92 9.38 22.72
CA GLY A 119 -2.96 8.78 21.87
C GLY A 119 -4.30 8.65 22.60
N ALA A 120 -4.29 8.20 23.86
CA ALA A 120 -5.49 8.14 24.70
C ALA A 120 -6.09 9.53 24.93
N LEU A 121 -5.25 10.53 25.23
CA LEU A 121 -5.69 11.92 25.40
C LEU A 121 -6.31 12.50 24.12
N ALA A 122 -5.68 12.23 22.97
CA ALA A 122 -6.23 12.62 21.67
C ALA A 122 -7.58 11.95 21.37
N SER A 123 -7.81 10.72 21.85
CA SER A 123 -9.09 10.03 21.67
C SER A 123 -10.25 10.57 22.52
N ILE A 124 -9.96 11.30 23.60
CA ILE A 124 -10.97 11.96 24.46
C ILE A 124 -11.38 13.33 23.89
N GLY A 125 -10.43 14.05 23.26
CA GLY A 125 -10.65 15.39 22.71
C GLY A 125 -11.03 15.44 21.22
N ALA A 126 -11.18 14.28 20.57
CA ALA A 126 -11.68 14.15 19.20
C ALA A 126 -13.20 13.93 19.19
#